data_AF-A0A350ET60-F1
#
_entry.id   AF-A0A350ET60-F1
#
_cell.length_a   1.000
_cell.length_b   1.000
_cell.length_c   1.000
_cell.angle_alpha   90.00
_cell.angle_beta   90.00
_cell.angle_gamma   90.00
#
_symmetry.space_group_name_H-M   'P 1'
#
loop_
_entity.id
_entity.type
_entity.pdbx_description
1 polymer ?
#
loop_
_entity_poly.entity_id
_entity_poly.type
_entity_poly.pdbx_seq_one_letter_code
_entity_poly.pdbx_strand_id
1 'polypeptide(L)' 'MVEGYCVKCKTRKEITDGVEETMKNGRLAIKGRCATCGTVMFKILGSKGGSAAAAKAAPPESSGSDAQPSS' A
#
# COMPACT_ATOMS: atom_id res chain seq x y z
N MET A 1 -1.71 1.93 -7.64
CA MET A 1 -1.71 2.65 -6.35
C MET A 1 -3.07 2.51 -5.68
N VAL A 2 -3.10 2.35 -4.36
CA VAL A 2 -4.34 2.20 -3.60
C VAL A 2 -4.89 3.60 -3.33
N GLU A 3 -6.05 3.94 -3.89
CA GLU A 3 -6.69 5.24 -3.64
C GLU A 3 -7.79 5.14 -2.60
N GLY A 4 -7.82 6.07 -1.64
CA GLY A 4 -8.83 6.19 -0.60
C GLY A 4 -9.45 7.58 -0.55
N TYR A 5 -10.61 7.68 0.09
CA TYR A 5 -11.22 8.98 0.37
C TYR A 5 -10.62 9.58 1.63
N CYS A 6 -9.97 10.74 1.51
CA CYS A 6 -9.39 11.42 2.65
C CYS A 6 -10.42 12.39 3.25
N VAL A 7 -10.80 12.19 4.51
CA VAL A 7 -11.78 13.06 5.19
C VAL A 7 -11.26 14.48 5.45
N LYS A 8 -9.94 14.67 5.59
CA LYS A 8 -9.35 16.01 5.70
C LYS A 8 -9.34 16.75 4.36
N CYS A 9 -8.93 16.06 3.29
CA CYS A 9 -8.87 16.67 1.96
C CYS A 9 -10.23 16.67 1.25
N LYS A 10 -11.22 15.93 1.78
CA LYS A 10 -12.55 15.71 1.19
C LYS A 10 -12.51 15.26 -0.27
N THR A 11 -11.45 14.57 -0.66
CA THR A 11 -11.22 14.10 -2.03
C THR A 11 -10.55 12.74 -2.03
N ARG A 12 -10.53 12.09 -3.20
CA ARG A 12 -9.78 10.86 -3.41
C ARG A 12 -8.29 11.16 -3.49
N LYS A 13 -7.51 10.41 -2.73
CA LYS A 13 -6.06 10.54 -2.63
C LYS A 13 -5.43 9.15 -2.57
N GLU A 14 -4.18 9.11 -2.98
CA GLU A 14 -3.35 7.93 -2.81
C GLU A 14 -3.09 7.64 -1.33
N ILE A 15 -3.14 6.35 -0.99
CA ILE A 15 -2.79 5.82 0.32
C ILE A 15 -1.32 5.39 0.27
N THR A 16 -0.47 6.10 1.02
CA THR A 16 0.91 5.70 1.29
C THR A 16 0.97 4.75 2.47
N ASP A 17 1.99 3.89 2.51
CA ASP A 17 2.20 2.92 3.61
C ASP A 17 0.97 2.05 3.87
N GLY A 18 0.24 1.69 2.79
CA GLY A 18 -0.97 0.90 2.86
C GLY A 18 -0.67 -0.56 3.25
N VAL A 19 -1.04 -0.94 4.46
CA VAL A 19 -0.91 -2.32 4.98
C VAL A 19 -2.28 -2.98 5.02
N GLU A 20 -2.37 -4.19 4.47
CA GLU A 20 -3.58 -5.02 4.57
C GLU A 20 -3.75 -5.56 5.99
N GLU A 21 -4.90 -5.28 6.59
CA GLU A 21 -5.27 -5.72 7.94
C GLU A 21 -6.70 -6.32 7.90
N THR A 22 -6.86 -7.48 8.52
CA THR A 22 -8.18 -8.11 8.69
C THR A 22 -8.86 -7.52 9.91
N MET A 23 -9.99 -6.85 9.69
CA MET A 23 -10.82 -6.32 10.76
C MET A 23 -11.47 -7.46 11.58
N LYS A 24 -11.83 -7.16 12.83
CA LYS A 24 -12.48 -8.11 13.76
C LYS A 24 -13.81 -8.67 13.26
N ASN A 25 -14.44 -8.03 12.27
CA ASN A 25 -15.66 -8.46 11.62
C ASN A 25 -15.42 -9.39 10.40
N GLY A 26 -14.19 -9.86 10.21
CA GLY A 26 -13.79 -10.74 9.11
C GLY A 26 -13.60 -10.02 7.77
N ARG A 27 -13.64 -8.68 7.75
CA ARG A 27 -13.44 -7.89 6.53
C ARG A 27 -12.00 -7.48 6.32
N LEU A 28 -11.51 -7.57 5.09
CA LEU A 28 -10.20 -7.06 4.73
C LEU A 28 -10.26 -5.54 4.58
N ALA A 29 -9.24 -4.86 5.06
CA ALA A 29 -9.08 -3.43 4.85
C ALA A 29 -7.59 -3.09 4.66
N ILE A 30 -7.31 -2.02 3.93
CA ILE A 30 -5.97 -1.43 3.85
C ILE A 30 -5.93 -0.24 4.78
N LYS A 31 -5.02 -0.27 5.75
CA LYS A 31 -4.69 0.84 6.65
C LYS A 31 -3.45 1.53 6.13
N GLY A 32 -3.54 2.82 5.81
CA GLY A 32 -2.39 3.62 5.42
C GLY A 32 -2.58 5.09 5.72
N ARG A 33 -1.87 5.97 5.01
CA ARG A 33 -1.87 7.42 5.22
C ARG A 33 -2.14 8.19 3.95
N CYS A 34 -2.73 9.37 4.08
CA CYS A 34 -2.92 10.28 2.96
C CYS A 34 -1.56 10.82 2.46
N ALA A 35 -1.26 10.65 1.17
CA ALA A 35 -0.04 11.20 0.55
C ALA A 35 0.08 12.74 0.69
N THR A 36 -1.05 13.45 0.85
CA THR A 36 -1.08 14.92 0.91
C THR A 36 -1.05 15.47 2.33
N CYS A 37 -1.81 14.89 3.26
CA CYS A 37 -1.96 15.46 4.61
C CYS A 37 -1.52 14.51 5.74
N GLY A 38 -1.01 13.32 5.42
CA GLY A 38 -0.54 12.33 6.37
C GLY A 38 -1.60 11.72 7.29
N THR A 39 -2.88 12.05 7.10
CA THR A 39 -3.97 11.54 7.94
C THR A 39 -4.17 10.05 7.69
N VAL A 40 -4.39 9.30 8.76
CA VAL A 40 -4.66 7.86 8.69
C VAL A 40 -5.96 7.61 7.91
N MET A 41 -5.89 6.71 6.93
CA MET A 41 -6.99 6.36 6.04
C MET A 41 -7.16 4.84 6.01
N PHE A 42 -8.41 4.41 5.88
CA PHE A 42 -8.77 3.00 5.78
C PHE A 42 -9.56 2.77 4.50
N LYS A 43 -9.18 1.76 3.72
CA LYS A 43 -9.92 1.30 2.54
C LYS A 43 -10.42 -0.11 2.75
N ILE A 44 -11.73 -0.28 2.83
CA ILE A 44 -12.36 -1.58 3.04
C ILE A 44 -12.36 -2.36 1.71
N LEU A 45 -11.79 -3.55 1.72
CA LEU A 45 -11.81 -4.53 0.65
C LEU A 45 -12.95 -5.52 0.97
N GLY A 46 -14.10 -5.37 0.30
CA GLY A 46 -15.33 -6.11 0.60
C GLY A 46 -15.15 -7.63 0.67
N SER A 47 -15.90 -8.27 1.56
CA SER A 47 -15.68 -9.67 1.96
C SER A 47 -16.67 -10.60 1.30
N LYS A 48 -16.27 -11.17 0.15
CA LYS A 48 -16.52 -12.56 -0.27
C LYS A 48 -15.74 -12.81 -1.57
N GLY A 49 -14.56 -13.41 -1.47
CA GLY A 49 -13.88 -14.05 -2.61
C GLY A 49 -13.25 -13.14 -3.66
N GLY A 50 -12.48 -12.13 -3.25
CA GLY A 50 -11.60 -11.38 -4.17
C GLY A 50 -10.14 -11.74 -3.95
N SER A 51 -9.63 -12.74 -4.64
CA SER A 51 -8.19 -13.00 -4.77
C SER A 51 -7.46 -11.75 -5.23
N ALA A 52 -6.48 -11.29 -4.44
CA ALA A 52 -5.11 -11.02 -4.89
C ALA A 52 -4.32 -10.33 -3.76
N ALA A 53 -3.94 -11.12 -2.75
CA ALA A 53 -2.67 -10.89 -2.09
C ALA A 53 -1.58 -11.20 -3.12
N ALA A 54 -0.88 -10.16 -3.60
CA ALA A 54 0.54 -10.17 -3.92
C ALA A 54 0.92 -8.89 -4.67
N ALA A 55 0.97 -7.77 -3.95
CA ALA A 55 2.04 -6.81 -4.18
C ALA A 55 2.91 -6.85 -2.92
N LYS A 56 3.72 -7.91 -2.83
CA LYS A 56 4.99 -7.82 -2.12
C LYS A 56 5.61 -6.48 -2.51
N ALA A 57 5.99 -5.70 -1.50
CA ALA A 57 6.93 -4.62 -1.66
C ALA A 57 8.13 -5.15 -2.47
N ALA A 58 8.19 -4.77 -3.73
CA ALA A 58 9.45 -4.70 -4.46
C ALA A 58 10.18 -3.48 -3.87
N PRO A 59 11.31 -3.63 -3.17
CA PRO A 59 12.27 -2.55 -3.21
C PRO A 59 12.72 -2.43 -4.68
N PRO A 60 12.72 -1.24 -5.29
CA PRO A 60 13.31 -1.10 -6.61
C PRO A 60 14.79 -1.48 -6.50
N GLU A 61 15.19 -2.42 -7.35
CA GLU A 61 16.56 -2.71 -7.68
C GLU A 61 17.34 -1.40 -7.86
N SER A 62 18.41 -1.23 -7.10
CA SER A 62 19.53 -0.40 -7.54
C SER A 62 20.67 -1.35 -7.81
N SER A 63 20.73 -1.73 -9.09
CA SER A 63 21.86 -2.38 -9.74
C SER A 63 23.13 -1.53 -9.57
N GLY A 64 24.22 -2.20 -9.24
CA GLY A 64 25.57 -1.67 -9.24
C GLY A 64 26.53 -2.82 -9.46
N SER A 65 26.67 -3.23 -10.72
CA SER A 65 27.73 -4.13 -11.19
C SER A 65 29.09 -3.66 -10.68
N ASP A 66 29.81 -4.52 -9.97
CA ASP A 66 31.26 -4.49 -9.93
C ASP A 66 31.79 -5.89 -10.24
N ALA A 67 31.90 -6.15 -11.54
CA ALA A 67 32.81 -7.14 -12.06
C ALA A 67 33.96 -6.37 -12.69
N GLN A 68 35.07 -6.24 -11.97
CA GLN A 68 36.38 -6.14 -12.62
C GLN A 68 37.31 -7.23 -12.09
N PRO A 69 37.75 -8.17 -12.94
CA PRO A 69 38.88 -9.04 -12.64
C PRO A 69 40.17 -8.22 -12.74
N SER A 70 41.08 -8.38 -11.79
CA SER A 70 42.43 -7.82 -11.91
C SER A 70 43.45 -8.72 -11.23
N SER A 71 44.27 -9.32 -12.10
CA SER A 71 45.60 -9.93 -11.88
C SER A 71 45.67 -11.30 -11.20
#